data_AF-A0A8S0QSW2-F1
#
_entry.id   AF-A0A8S0QSW2-F1
#
_cell.length_a   1.000
_cell.length_b   1.000
_cell.length_c   1.000
_cell.angle_alpha   90.00
_cell.angle_beta   90.00
_cell.angle_gamma   90.00
#
_symmetry.space_group_name_H-M   'P 1'
#
loop_
_entity.id
_entity.type
_entity.pdbx_description
1 polymer ?
#
loop_
_entity_poly.entity_id
_entity_poly.type
_entity_poly.pdbx_seq_one_letter_code
_entity_poly.pdbx_strand_id
1 'polypeptide(L)'
;MGSSAVALEDIPSVDIMTELLRRMKCDSKPDKRLILIGPPGSGKGTQSPIIKDEYCLCHLATGDMLRAAVTAKTPLGIKAKEAMDKGELVSDDLVVGIIDEAMKKPSCQKGFILDGFPRTKVQAEKLDEMLQKQGTKIDKVLNFAIDDAILEERITGRWIHPSSGRTYNTKFAPPKVPGADDVSGEPLIQRKDDTAEVLKSRLEAFHRQTEPVSHRLLFQEGRSCRSPCREAPRRGDDRGSESLVFLRSFI
;
A
#
# COMPACT_ATOMS: atom_id res chain seq x y z
N MET A 1 10.56 16.02 -17.10
CA MET A 1 11.72 16.31 -16.22
C MET A 1 12.24 14.98 -15.72
N GLY A 2 13.52 14.72 -15.94
CA GLY A 2 14.09 13.38 -16.08
C GLY A 2 13.92 12.49 -14.86
N SER A 3 13.57 11.23 -15.12
CA SER A 3 13.92 10.13 -14.22
C SER A 3 15.44 10.17 -14.10
N SER A 4 16.00 10.63 -12.99
CA SER A 4 17.42 10.43 -12.69
C SER A 4 17.60 8.94 -12.44
N ALA A 5 17.75 8.17 -13.51
CA ALA A 5 18.29 6.84 -13.40
C ALA A 5 19.71 7.03 -12.89
N VAL A 6 19.95 6.68 -11.62
CA VAL A 6 21.30 6.62 -11.06
C VAL A 6 22.07 5.65 -11.92
N ALA A 7 23.21 6.07 -12.48
CA ALA A 7 24.03 5.17 -13.30
C ALA A 7 24.54 4.05 -12.40
N LEU A 8 24.62 2.82 -12.92
CA LEU A 8 25.03 1.67 -12.12
C LEU A 8 26.46 1.84 -11.55
N GLU A 9 27.28 2.65 -12.22
CA GLU A 9 28.64 3.04 -11.85
C GLU A 9 28.70 3.92 -10.58
N ASP A 10 27.64 4.67 -10.29
CA ASP A 10 27.55 5.58 -9.15
C ASP A 10 27.03 4.88 -7.87
N ILE A 11 26.64 3.61 -7.96
CA ILE A 11 26.06 2.85 -6.86
C ILE A 11 27.17 2.05 -6.16
N PRO A 12 27.36 2.19 -4.83
CA PRO A 12 28.33 1.40 -4.09
C PRO A 12 28.14 -0.11 -4.32
N SER A 13 29.24 -0.84 -4.52
CA SER A 13 29.17 -2.28 -4.83
C SER A 13 28.45 -3.09 -3.76
N VAL A 14 28.51 -2.66 -2.49
CA VAL A 14 27.79 -3.29 -1.38
C VAL A 14 26.28 -3.20 -1.56
N ASP A 15 25.76 -2.07 -2.06
CA ASP A 15 24.34 -1.88 -2.29
C ASP A 15 23.85 -2.71 -3.47
N ILE A 16 24.66 -2.80 -4.54
CA ILE A 16 24.40 -3.69 -5.68
C ILE A 16 24.32 -5.14 -5.21
N MET A 17 25.32 -5.60 -4.44
CA MET A 17 25.35 -6.97 -3.93
C MET A 17 24.17 -7.26 -2.99
N THR A 18 23.78 -6.27 -2.17
CA THR A 18 22.61 -6.39 -1.28
C THR A 18 21.32 -6.54 -2.08
N GLU A 19 21.12 -5.72 -3.11
CA GLU A 19 19.94 -5.81 -3.98
C GLU A 19 19.93 -7.12 -4.80
N LEU A 20 21.08 -7.58 -5.28
CA LEU A 20 21.19 -8.88 -5.96
C LEU A 20 20.84 -10.04 -5.03
N LEU A 21 21.41 -10.07 -3.82
CA LEU A 21 21.08 -11.09 -2.82
C LEU A 21 19.59 -11.08 -2.46
N ARG A 22 18.99 -9.89 -2.36
CA ARG A 22 17.54 -9.76 -2.15
C ARG A 22 16.74 -10.37 -3.30
N ARG A 23 17.10 -10.04 -4.54
CA ARG A 23 16.46 -10.59 -5.75
C ARG A 23 16.61 -12.11 -5.85
N MET A 24 17.78 -12.65 -5.56
CA MET A 24 18.00 -14.09 -5.54
C MET A 24 17.15 -14.81 -4.49
N LYS A 25 17.01 -14.21 -3.29
CA LYS A 25 16.19 -14.80 -2.20
C LYS A 25 14.70 -14.83 -2.51
N CYS A 26 14.19 -13.79 -3.18
CA CYS A 26 12.79 -13.76 -3.57
C CYS A 26 12.54 -14.53 -4.88
N ASP A 27 13.54 -14.76 -5.74
CA ASP A 27 13.38 -15.44 -7.02
C ASP A 27 12.83 -16.86 -6.86
N SER A 28 13.31 -17.60 -5.85
CA SER A 28 12.84 -18.94 -5.51
C SER A 28 11.42 -18.99 -4.94
N LYS A 29 10.80 -17.84 -4.65
CA LYS A 29 9.43 -17.79 -4.11
C LYS A 29 8.39 -17.80 -5.23
N PRO A 30 7.22 -18.41 -5.00
CA PRO A 30 6.17 -18.50 -6.01
C PRO A 30 5.60 -17.12 -6.33
N ASP A 31 5.07 -16.98 -7.55
CA ASP A 31 4.28 -15.82 -7.94
C ASP A 31 3.09 -15.64 -7.01
N LYS A 32 2.79 -14.38 -6.65
CA LYS A 32 1.67 -14.06 -5.76
C LYS A 32 0.94 -12.79 -6.17
N ARG A 33 -0.39 -12.85 -6.17
CA ARG A 33 -1.30 -11.75 -6.43
C ARG A 33 -2.16 -11.52 -5.20
N LEU A 34 -1.87 -10.44 -4.49
CA LEU A 34 -2.43 -10.15 -3.17
C LEU A 34 -3.30 -8.90 -3.23
N ILE A 35 -4.40 -8.91 -2.47
CA ILE A 35 -5.19 -7.71 -2.18
C ILE A 35 -5.07 -7.41 -0.69
N LEU A 36 -4.75 -6.16 -0.33
CA LEU A 36 -4.81 -5.70 1.05
C LEU A 36 -6.00 -4.75 1.23
N ILE A 37 -6.92 -5.17 2.08
CA ILE A 37 -8.13 -4.42 2.43
C ILE A 37 -8.06 -4.03 3.90
N GLY A 38 -8.54 -2.82 4.19
CA GLY A 38 -8.67 -2.32 5.55
C GLY A 38 -8.87 -0.82 5.55
N PRO A 39 -9.31 -0.24 6.66
CA PRO A 39 -9.58 1.17 6.76
C PRO A 39 -8.29 2.01 6.62
N PRO A 40 -8.38 3.33 6.32
CA PRO A 40 -7.22 4.22 6.38
C PRO A 40 -6.54 4.15 7.75
N GLY A 41 -5.20 4.05 7.77
CA GLY A 41 -4.46 3.93 9.04
C GLY A 41 -4.33 2.49 9.56
N SER A 42 -4.87 1.51 8.84
CA SER A 42 -4.84 0.11 9.25
C SER A 42 -3.45 -0.57 9.16
N GLY A 43 -2.42 0.14 8.69
CA GLY A 43 -1.06 -0.39 8.55
C GLY A 43 -0.74 -1.05 7.21
N LYS A 44 -1.63 -0.99 6.20
CA LYS A 44 -1.35 -1.51 4.84
C LYS A 44 -0.05 -0.96 4.26
N GLY A 45 0.12 0.37 4.26
CA GLY A 45 1.35 1.01 3.78
C GLY A 45 2.62 0.65 4.55
N THR A 46 2.50 0.06 5.74
CA THR A 46 3.63 -0.49 6.49
C THR A 46 3.94 -1.93 6.07
N GLN A 47 2.91 -2.75 5.83
CA GLN A 47 3.08 -4.16 5.47
C GLN A 47 3.35 -4.38 3.98
N SER A 48 2.73 -3.61 3.09
CA SER A 48 2.87 -3.76 1.64
C SER A 48 4.33 -3.70 1.16
N PRO A 49 5.17 -2.73 1.60
CA PRO A 49 6.58 -2.70 1.20
C PRO A 49 7.38 -3.91 1.69
N ILE A 50 7.06 -4.43 2.87
CA ILE A 50 7.76 -5.60 3.42
C ILE A 50 7.42 -6.83 2.59
N ILE A 51 6.13 -7.04 2.29
CA ILE A 51 5.68 -8.17 1.45
C ILE A 51 6.23 -8.03 0.02
N LYS A 52 6.23 -6.79 -0.52
CA LYS A 52 6.81 -6.45 -1.82
C LYS A 52 8.27 -6.89 -1.88
N ASP A 53 9.06 -6.52 -0.87
CA ASP A 53 10.48 -6.82 -0.86
C ASP A 53 10.77 -8.30 -0.58
N GLU A 54 9.91 -8.96 0.19
CA GLU A 54 10.05 -10.35 0.55
C GLU A 54 9.71 -11.32 -0.61
N TYR A 55 8.76 -10.97 -1.46
CA TYR A 55 8.30 -11.80 -2.59
C TYR A 55 8.62 -11.19 -3.97
N CYS A 56 9.33 -10.05 -4.01
CA CYS A 56 9.61 -9.27 -5.23
C CYS A 56 8.36 -8.99 -6.08
N LEU A 57 7.28 -8.60 -5.38
CA LEU A 57 6.03 -8.25 -6.02
C LEU A 57 6.03 -6.78 -6.42
N CYS A 58 5.17 -6.44 -7.35
CA CYS A 58 4.86 -5.06 -7.71
C CYS A 58 3.85 -4.47 -6.72
N HIS A 59 4.21 -3.39 -6.02
CA HIS A 59 3.29 -2.71 -5.09
C HIS A 59 2.47 -1.64 -5.82
N LEU A 60 1.16 -1.88 -5.94
CA LEU A 60 0.20 -1.03 -6.62
C LEU A 60 -0.70 -0.33 -5.58
N ALA A 61 -0.20 0.77 -5.01
CA ALA A 61 -0.95 1.60 -4.07
C ALA A 61 -1.71 2.71 -4.81
N THR A 62 -3.03 2.54 -5.00
CA THR A 62 -3.86 3.51 -5.73
C THR A 62 -3.75 4.92 -5.14
N GLY A 63 -3.73 5.04 -3.82
CA GLY A 63 -3.61 6.35 -3.16
C GLY A 63 -2.29 7.06 -3.49
N ASP A 64 -1.18 6.33 -3.57
CA ASP A 64 0.13 6.91 -3.88
C ASP A 64 0.26 7.22 -5.37
N MET A 65 -0.28 6.36 -6.23
CA MET A 65 -0.37 6.60 -7.68
C MET A 65 -1.18 7.85 -7.99
N LEU A 66 -2.33 8.03 -7.32
CA LEU A 66 -3.16 9.24 -7.46
C LEU A 66 -2.44 10.48 -6.93
N ARG A 67 -1.80 10.42 -5.75
CA ARG A 67 -0.99 11.54 -5.22
C ARG A 67 0.15 11.92 -6.17
N ALA A 68 0.85 10.93 -6.74
CA ALA A 68 1.89 11.19 -7.72
C ALA A 68 1.31 11.87 -8.98
N ALA A 69 0.14 11.45 -9.44
CA ALA A 69 -0.57 12.08 -10.55
C ALA A 69 -0.98 13.52 -10.25
N VAL A 70 -1.42 13.82 -9.01
CA VAL A 70 -1.71 15.18 -8.52
C VAL A 70 -0.45 16.04 -8.55
N THR A 71 0.66 15.55 -7.98
CA THR A 71 1.95 16.27 -7.95
C THR A 71 2.47 16.55 -9.35
N ALA A 72 2.34 15.58 -10.26
CA ALA A 72 2.73 15.71 -11.66
C ALA A 72 1.75 16.57 -12.49
N LYS A 73 0.64 17.06 -11.89
CA LYS A 73 -0.41 17.86 -12.54
C LYS A 73 -0.94 17.25 -13.83
N THR A 74 -1.04 15.92 -13.86
CA THR A 74 -1.64 15.20 -15.00
C THR A 74 -3.14 15.50 -15.09
N PRO A 75 -3.79 15.34 -16.25
CA PRO A 75 -5.25 15.52 -16.37
C PRO A 75 -6.04 14.68 -15.36
N LEU A 76 -5.56 13.46 -15.11
CA LEU A 76 -6.06 12.56 -14.08
C LEU A 76 -5.86 13.14 -12.67
N GLY A 77 -4.65 13.60 -12.36
CA GLY A 77 -4.30 14.19 -11.07
C GLY A 77 -5.15 15.41 -10.72
N ILE A 78 -5.45 16.26 -11.69
CA ILE A 78 -6.32 17.44 -11.48
C ILE A 78 -7.72 16.99 -11.03
N LYS A 79 -8.31 15.99 -11.70
CA LYS A 79 -9.62 15.44 -11.32
C LYS A 79 -9.58 14.70 -9.97
N ALA A 80 -8.49 13.99 -9.69
CA ALA A 80 -8.33 13.23 -8.47
C ALA A 80 -8.18 14.13 -7.23
N LYS A 81 -7.53 15.29 -7.38
CA LYS A 81 -7.21 16.20 -6.28
C LYS A 81 -8.45 16.60 -5.46
N GLU A 82 -9.52 17.03 -6.13
CA GLU A 82 -10.73 17.51 -5.44
C GLU A 82 -11.41 16.42 -4.62
N ALA A 83 -11.51 15.20 -5.18
CA ALA A 83 -12.07 14.06 -4.45
C ALA A 83 -11.19 13.68 -3.25
N MET A 84 -9.86 13.67 -3.44
CA MET A 84 -8.92 13.34 -2.38
C MET A 84 -8.93 14.32 -1.22
N ASP A 85 -8.99 15.62 -1.51
CA ASP A 85 -9.04 16.68 -0.47
C ASP A 85 -10.34 16.58 0.37
N LYS A 86 -11.42 16.02 -0.19
CA LYS A 86 -12.69 15.76 0.51
C LYS A 86 -12.77 14.39 1.21
N GLY A 87 -11.77 13.52 1.00
CA GLY A 87 -11.82 12.13 1.45
C GLY A 87 -12.76 11.23 0.65
N GLU A 88 -13.20 11.67 -0.52
CA GLU A 88 -14.07 10.93 -1.45
C GLU A 88 -13.26 9.96 -2.33
N LEU A 89 -13.95 8.99 -2.93
CA LEU A 89 -13.33 8.10 -3.91
C LEU A 89 -13.29 8.76 -5.29
N VAL A 90 -12.16 8.57 -5.98
CA VAL A 90 -12.04 8.91 -7.41
C VAL A 90 -12.89 7.93 -8.22
N SER A 91 -13.41 8.38 -9.37
CA SER A 91 -14.20 7.55 -10.29
C SER A 91 -13.57 6.18 -10.56
N ASP A 92 -14.40 5.14 -10.49
CA ASP A 92 -14.00 3.75 -10.65
C ASP A 92 -13.30 3.50 -11.99
N ASP A 93 -13.77 4.11 -13.08
CA ASP A 93 -13.17 3.96 -14.42
C ASP A 93 -11.73 4.47 -14.47
N LEU A 94 -11.47 5.60 -13.80
CA LEU A 94 -10.13 6.18 -13.75
C LEU A 94 -9.19 5.28 -12.95
N VAL A 95 -9.64 4.79 -11.79
CA VAL A 95 -8.81 3.94 -10.92
C VAL A 95 -8.50 2.60 -11.59
N VAL A 96 -9.50 2.00 -12.24
CA VAL A 96 -9.35 0.74 -12.97
C VAL A 96 -8.35 0.88 -14.11
N GLY A 97 -8.43 1.95 -14.91
CA GLY A 97 -7.49 2.19 -16.01
C GLY A 97 -6.04 2.31 -15.54
N ILE A 98 -5.80 3.04 -14.45
CA ILE A 98 -4.46 3.19 -13.86
C ILE A 98 -3.89 1.83 -13.41
N ILE A 99 -4.73 1.00 -12.79
CA ILE A 99 -4.34 -0.33 -12.32
C ILE A 99 -4.04 -1.26 -13.51
N ASP A 100 -4.87 -1.24 -14.56
CA ASP A 100 -4.63 -2.04 -15.77
C ASP A 100 -3.28 -1.71 -16.43
N GLU A 101 -2.98 -0.43 -16.61
CA GLU A 101 -1.70 0.01 -17.17
C GLU A 101 -0.52 -0.38 -16.28
N ALA A 102 -0.67 -0.25 -14.96
CA ALA A 102 0.40 -0.56 -14.03
C ALA A 102 0.70 -2.06 -13.94
N MET A 103 -0.32 -2.92 -14.03
CA MET A 103 -0.14 -4.38 -14.00
C MET A 103 0.61 -4.92 -15.24
N LYS A 104 0.56 -4.21 -16.36
CA LYS A 104 1.30 -4.58 -17.59
C LYS A 104 2.81 -4.33 -17.50
N LYS A 105 3.29 -3.64 -16.45
CA LYS A 105 4.72 -3.37 -16.28
C LYS A 105 5.51 -4.65 -16.01
N PRO A 106 6.75 -4.78 -16.52
CA PRO A 106 7.59 -5.95 -16.27
C PRO A 106 7.81 -6.24 -14.79
N SER A 107 7.82 -5.20 -13.94
CA SER A 107 7.96 -5.33 -12.49
C SER A 107 6.85 -6.15 -11.83
N CYS A 108 5.69 -6.32 -12.49
CA CYS A 108 4.52 -7.01 -11.94
C CYS A 108 4.36 -8.44 -12.50
N GLN A 109 5.33 -8.95 -13.28
CA GLN A 109 5.30 -10.30 -13.85
C GLN A 109 5.26 -11.39 -12.77
N LYS A 110 6.06 -11.24 -11.71
CA LYS A 110 6.06 -12.14 -10.54
C LYS A 110 4.78 -12.03 -9.69
N GLY A 111 3.91 -11.09 -10.06
CA GLY A 111 2.69 -10.76 -9.34
C GLY A 111 2.75 -9.39 -8.69
N PHE A 112 1.72 -9.10 -7.90
CA PHE A 112 1.45 -7.75 -7.44
C PHE A 112 0.70 -7.73 -6.11
N ILE A 113 0.72 -6.57 -5.49
CA ILE A 113 0.01 -6.22 -4.28
C ILE A 113 -0.90 -5.05 -4.60
N LEU A 114 -2.22 -5.28 -4.58
CA LEU A 114 -3.22 -4.22 -4.69
C LEU A 114 -3.49 -3.62 -3.31
N ASP A 115 -3.02 -2.40 -3.08
CA ASP A 115 -3.19 -1.67 -1.82
C ASP A 115 -4.20 -0.54 -1.98
N GLY A 116 -5.38 -0.73 -1.37
CA GLY A 116 -6.48 0.21 -1.47
C GLY A 116 -7.26 0.11 -2.78
N PHE A 117 -7.27 -1.06 -3.42
CA PHE A 117 -8.12 -1.42 -4.55
C PHE A 117 -8.44 -2.93 -4.50
N PRO A 118 -9.66 -3.38 -4.79
CA PRO A 118 -10.86 -2.57 -5.08
C PRO A 118 -11.50 -1.98 -3.81
N ARG A 119 -12.17 -0.84 -3.94
CA ARG A 119 -12.92 -0.15 -2.87
C ARG A 119 -14.43 -0.15 -3.07
N THR A 120 -14.89 -0.44 -4.28
CA THR A 120 -16.32 -0.50 -4.64
C THR A 120 -16.63 -1.84 -5.30
N LYS A 121 -17.91 -2.20 -5.36
CA LYS A 121 -18.36 -3.42 -6.03
C LYS A 121 -18.01 -3.41 -7.53
N VAL A 122 -18.17 -2.25 -8.17
CA VAL A 122 -17.85 -2.06 -9.59
C VAL A 122 -16.36 -2.23 -9.85
N GLN A 123 -15.49 -1.69 -8.97
CA GLN A 123 -14.05 -1.93 -9.07
C GLN A 123 -13.70 -3.41 -8.93
N ALA A 124 -14.38 -4.15 -8.04
CA ALA A 124 -14.14 -5.59 -7.87
C ALA A 124 -14.57 -6.38 -9.11
N GLU A 125 -15.74 -6.08 -9.69
CA GLU A 125 -16.21 -6.73 -10.92
C GLU A 125 -15.28 -6.47 -12.09
N LYS A 126 -14.80 -5.22 -12.25
CA LYS A 126 -13.83 -4.87 -13.30
C LYS A 126 -12.48 -5.55 -13.07
N LEU A 127 -12.03 -5.68 -11.82
CA LEU A 127 -10.83 -6.44 -11.49
C LEU A 127 -10.98 -7.90 -11.91
N ASP A 128 -12.11 -8.54 -11.58
CA ASP A 128 -12.39 -9.92 -11.97
C ASP A 128 -12.32 -10.10 -13.49
N GLU A 129 -12.95 -9.21 -14.26
CA GLU A 129 -12.91 -9.22 -15.72
C GLU A 129 -11.49 -9.08 -16.28
N MET A 130 -10.68 -8.18 -15.69
CA MET A 130 -9.30 -7.96 -16.12
C MET A 130 -8.42 -9.19 -15.86
N LEU A 131 -8.56 -9.81 -14.69
CA LEU A 131 -7.82 -11.00 -14.32
C LEU A 131 -8.20 -12.19 -15.21
N GLN A 132 -9.50 -12.36 -15.50
CA GLN A 132 -9.99 -13.38 -16.43
C GLN A 132 -9.41 -13.21 -17.83
N LYS A 133 -9.37 -11.99 -18.36
CA LYS A 133 -8.75 -11.69 -19.68
C LYS A 133 -7.27 -12.04 -19.73
N GLN A 134 -6.58 -11.91 -18.60
CA GLN A 134 -5.16 -12.24 -18.48
C GLN A 134 -4.91 -13.71 -18.11
N GLY A 135 -5.95 -14.51 -17.88
CA GLY A 135 -5.82 -15.88 -17.39
C GLY A 135 -5.19 -15.98 -16.00
N THR A 136 -5.32 -14.93 -15.19
CA THR A 136 -4.76 -14.86 -13.83
C THR A 136 -5.89 -14.83 -12.79
N LYS A 137 -5.54 -15.08 -11.53
CA LYS A 137 -6.47 -15.06 -10.39
C LYS A 137 -5.82 -14.39 -9.19
N ILE A 138 -6.61 -13.86 -8.28
CA ILE A 138 -6.11 -13.44 -6.97
C ILE A 138 -5.74 -14.70 -6.17
N ASP A 139 -4.60 -14.64 -5.49
CA ASP A 139 -4.11 -15.75 -4.66
C ASP A 139 -4.65 -15.62 -3.24
N LYS A 140 -4.60 -14.41 -2.65
CA LYS A 140 -5.09 -14.14 -1.29
C LYS A 140 -5.60 -12.71 -1.13
N VAL A 141 -6.54 -12.55 -0.20
CA VAL A 141 -7.04 -11.26 0.26
C VAL A 141 -6.75 -11.15 1.77
N LEU A 142 -6.01 -10.12 2.15
CA LEU A 142 -5.63 -9.84 3.53
C LEU A 142 -6.50 -8.70 4.06
N ASN A 143 -7.30 -8.98 5.09
CA ASN A 143 -8.15 -7.98 5.71
C ASN A 143 -7.57 -7.52 7.05
N PHE A 144 -7.29 -6.22 7.14
CA PHE A 144 -6.75 -5.54 8.30
C PHE A 144 -7.91 -4.96 9.12
N ALA A 145 -8.42 -5.76 10.06
CA ALA A 145 -9.49 -5.33 10.95
C ALA A 145 -8.90 -4.64 12.18
N ILE A 146 -9.12 -3.33 12.30
CA ILE A 146 -8.69 -2.50 13.43
C ILE A 146 -9.87 -1.63 13.85
N ASP A 147 -9.99 -1.41 15.15
CA ASP A 147 -11.00 -0.54 15.76
C ASP A 147 -10.79 0.93 15.34
N ASP A 148 -11.86 1.59 14.92
CA ASP A 148 -11.87 2.98 14.48
C ASP A 148 -11.27 3.94 15.51
N ALA A 149 -11.48 3.65 16.81
CA ALA A 149 -10.95 4.47 17.89
C ALA A 149 -9.41 4.56 17.88
N ILE A 150 -8.72 3.55 17.34
CA ILE A 150 -7.26 3.52 17.24
C ILE A 150 -6.78 4.19 15.94
N LEU A 151 -7.62 4.24 14.91
CA LEU A 151 -7.25 4.75 13.59
C LEU A 151 -7.02 6.26 13.59
N GLU A 152 -7.75 7.01 14.40
CA GLU A 152 -7.59 8.46 14.53
C GLU A 152 -6.19 8.86 15.01
N GLU A 153 -5.73 8.26 16.10
CA GLU A 153 -4.37 8.49 16.62
C GLU A 153 -3.29 8.04 15.62
N ARG A 154 -3.55 6.97 14.87
CA ARG A 154 -2.61 6.46 13.85
C ARG A 154 -2.48 7.39 12.64
N ILE A 155 -3.58 8.00 12.20
CA ILE A 155 -3.60 8.89 11.04
C ILE A 155 -3.01 10.26 11.38
N THR A 156 -3.48 10.88 12.46
CA THR A 156 -3.05 12.24 12.85
C THR A 156 -1.57 12.27 13.25
N GLY A 157 -1.04 11.18 13.80
CA GLY A 157 0.37 11.04 14.12
C GLY A 157 1.26 10.63 12.93
N ARG A 158 0.72 10.44 11.72
CA ARG A 158 1.47 9.86 10.59
C ARG A 158 2.39 10.89 9.91
N TRP A 159 3.62 10.45 9.65
CA TRP A 159 4.63 11.18 8.89
C TRP A 159 5.15 10.32 7.75
N ILE A 160 5.44 10.93 6.61
CA ILE A 160 5.84 10.20 5.41
C ILE A 160 7.04 10.90 4.77
N HIS A 161 8.02 10.11 4.37
CA HIS A 161 9.14 10.57 3.58
C HIS A 161 8.75 10.57 2.08
N PRO A 162 8.64 11.73 1.39
CA PRO A 162 8.10 11.79 0.03
C PRO A 162 8.85 10.94 -1.00
N SER A 163 10.18 10.94 -0.94
CA SER A 163 11.02 10.29 -1.95
C SER A 163 10.98 8.77 -1.85
N SER A 164 10.80 8.22 -0.65
CA SER A 164 10.86 6.78 -0.40
C SER A 164 9.51 6.12 -0.11
N GLY A 165 8.50 6.91 0.27
CA GLY A 165 7.22 6.40 0.79
C GLY A 165 7.31 5.81 2.21
N ARG A 166 8.48 5.83 2.87
CA ARG A 166 8.63 5.36 4.26
C ARG A 166 7.67 6.13 5.18
N THR A 167 6.98 5.39 6.03
CA THR A 167 5.98 5.93 6.96
C THR A 167 6.48 5.82 8.39
N TYR A 168 6.25 6.87 9.17
CA TYR A 168 6.56 7.02 10.58
C TYR A 168 5.29 7.41 11.34
N ASN A 169 5.29 7.22 12.65
CA ASN A 169 4.24 7.74 13.52
C ASN A 169 4.83 8.28 14.82
N THR A 170 4.40 9.46 15.25
CA THR A 170 4.93 10.14 16.44
C THR A 170 4.95 9.30 17.72
N LYS A 171 3.98 8.40 17.90
CA LYS A 171 3.84 7.55 19.10
C LYS A 171 4.28 6.11 18.86
N PHE A 172 3.82 5.52 17.76
CA PHE A 172 3.96 4.08 17.54
C PHE A 172 5.28 3.69 16.87
N ALA A 173 5.84 4.57 16.03
CA ALA A 173 7.09 4.34 15.30
C ALA A 173 7.77 5.68 14.97
N PRO A 174 8.27 6.40 16.00
CA PRO A 174 8.83 7.73 15.80
C PRO A 174 10.13 7.65 14.98
N PRO A 175 10.44 8.68 14.16
CA PRO A 175 11.76 8.78 13.57
C PRO A 175 12.81 9.00 14.66
N LYS A 176 14.06 8.61 14.39
CA LYS A 176 15.21 8.85 15.29
C LYS A 176 15.39 10.33 15.58
N VAL A 177 15.20 11.17 14.56
CA VAL A 177 15.21 12.63 14.66
C VAL A 177 13.82 13.15 14.26
N PRO A 178 13.13 13.92 15.13
CA PRO A 178 11.83 14.48 14.81
C PRO A 178 11.82 15.23 13.47
N GLY A 179 10.92 14.82 12.57
CA GLY A 179 10.74 15.46 11.27
C GLY A 179 11.76 15.08 10.19
N ALA A 180 12.68 14.13 10.44
CA ALA A 180 13.65 13.67 9.45
C ALA A 180 13.57 12.15 9.20
N ASP A 181 13.82 11.74 7.96
CA ASP A 181 13.89 10.34 7.58
C ASP A 181 15.15 9.67 8.15
N ASP A 182 14.99 8.47 8.72
CA ASP A 182 16.09 7.75 9.38
C ASP A 182 17.22 7.30 8.45
N VAL A 183 16.99 7.26 7.14
CA VAL A 183 17.95 6.75 6.14
C VAL A 183 18.58 7.89 5.37
N SER A 184 17.78 8.80 4.80
CA SER A 184 18.30 9.91 4.00
C SER A 184 18.54 11.19 4.81
N GLY A 185 17.94 11.33 5.99
CA GLY A 185 17.94 12.58 6.76
C GLY A 185 17.06 13.68 6.17
N GLU A 186 16.34 13.40 5.07
CA GLU A 186 15.46 14.36 4.40
C GLU A 186 14.18 14.63 5.23
N PRO A 187 13.54 15.80 5.05
CA PRO A 187 12.36 16.17 5.84
C PRO A 187 11.16 15.25 5.56
N LEU A 188 10.48 14.89 6.65
CA LEU A 188 9.19 14.20 6.62
C LEU A 188 8.05 15.20 6.42
N ILE A 189 6.98 14.74 5.79
CA ILE A 189 5.76 15.53 5.62
C ILE A 189 4.56 14.82 6.23
N GLN A 190 3.57 15.61 6.66
CA GLN A 190 2.23 15.12 6.90
C GLN A 190 1.39 15.31 5.64
N ARG A 191 0.47 14.39 5.37
CA ARG A 191 -0.44 14.55 4.25
C ARG A 191 -1.55 15.53 4.62
N LYS A 192 -2.04 16.27 3.63
CA LYS A 192 -3.16 17.21 3.83
C LYS A 192 -4.46 16.50 4.22
N ASP A 193 -4.64 15.26 3.79
CA ASP A 193 -5.80 14.41 4.08
C ASP A 193 -5.70 13.62 5.41
N ASP A 194 -4.67 13.89 6.23
CA ASP A 194 -4.44 13.24 7.53
C ASP A 194 -4.99 14.07 8.70
N THR A 195 -6.23 14.53 8.59
CA THR A 195 -6.99 15.23 9.66
C THR A 195 -8.10 14.35 10.21
N ALA A 196 -8.59 14.65 11.42
CA ALA A 196 -9.69 13.90 12.04
C ALA A 196 -10.98 13.99 11.22
N GLU A 197 -11.27 15.16 10.64
CA GLU A 197 -12.46 15.41 9.83
C GLU A 197 -12.44 14.60 8.54
N VAL A 198 -11.31 14.63 7.83
CA VAL A 198 -11.13 13.85 6.59
C VAL A 198 -11.06 12.36 6.89
N LEU A 199 -10.52 11.96 8.04
CA LEU A 199 -10.54 10.56 8.45
C LEU A 199 -11.97 10.06 8.63
N LYS A 200 -12.84 10.83 9.29
CA LYS A 200 -14.24 10.45 9.50
C LYS A 200 -14.95 10.17 8.18
N SER A 201 -14.83 11.07 7.19
CA SER A 201 -15.44 10.85 5.87
C SER A 201 -14.86 9.62 5.16
N ARG A 202 -13.56 9.37 5.31
CA ARG A 202 -12.90 8.18 4.73
C ARG A 202 -13.31 6.88 5.41
N LEU A 203 -13.54 6.88 6.72
CA LEU A 203 -14.05 5.72 7.46
C LEU A 203 -15.49 5.43 7.06
N GLU A 204 -16.36 6.45 7.03
CA GLU A 204 -17.74 6.31 6.56
C GLU A 204 -17.80 5.74 5.13
N ALA A 205 -16.97 6.25 4.22
CA ALA A 205 -16.85 5.72 2.87
C ALA A 205 -16.35 4.26 2.84
N PHE A 206 -15.38 3.91 3.70
CA PHE A 206 -14.87 2.54 3.82
C PHE A 206 -15.95 1.56 4.27
N HIS A 207 -16.67 1.84 5.36
CA HIS A 207 -17.75 0.98 5.87
C HIS A 207 -18.90 0.86 4.86
N ARG A 208 -19.25 1.96 4.19
CA ARG A 208 -20.34 1.96 3.23
C ARG A 208 -20.03 1.21 1.93
N GLN A 209 -18.81 1.35 1.41
CA GLN A 209 -18.48 0.89 0.05
C GLN A 209 -17.47 -0.25 0.02
N THR A 210 -16.43 -0.21 0.86
CA THR A 210 -15.31 -1.17 0.80
C THR A 210 -15.53 -2.38 1.69
N GLU A 211 -16.15 -2.24 2.84
CA GLU A 211 -16.45 -3.36 3.74
C GLU A 211 -17.35 -4.43 3.10
N PRO A 212 -18.43 -4.10 2.37
CA PRO A 212 -19.22 -5.10 1.64
C PRO A 212 -18.40 -5.85 0.56
N VAL A 213 -17.45 -5.16 -0.07
CA VAL A 213 -16.56 -5.75 -1.08
C VAL A 213 -15.56 -6.70 -0.42
N SER A 214 -15.01 -6.31 0.73
CA SER A 214 -14.17 -7.18 1.56
C SER A 214 -14.90 -8.48 1.87
N HIS A 215 -16.15 -8.40 2.35
CA HIS A 215 -16.96 -9.59 2.60
C HIS A 215 -17.11 -10.44 1.34
N ARG A 216 -17.52 -9.86 0.21
CA ARG A 216 -17.65 -10.61 -1.05
C ARG A 216 -16.34 -11.33 -1.43
N LEU A 217 -15.21 -10.63 -1.44
CA LEU A 217 -13.91 -11.17 -1.83
C LEU A 217 -13.43 -12.27 -0.89
N LEU A 218 -13.68 -12.11 0.42
CA LEU A 218 -13.32 -13.10 1.43
C LEU A 218 -14.22 -14.36 1.36
N PHE A 219 -15.51 -14.19 1.02
CA PHE A 219 -16.49 -15.28 0.94
C PHE A 219 -16.44 -16.05 -0.40
N GLN A 220 -16.22 -15.38 -1.54
CA GLN A 220 -16.17 -16.05 -2.85
C GLN A 220 -14.98 -17.01 -2.99
N GLU A 221 -13.90 -16.79 -2.24
CA GLU A 221 -12.64 -17.47 -2.47
C GLU A 221 -12.23 -18.46 -1.37
N GLY A 222 -12.93 -18.53 -0.23
CA GLY A 222 -12.51 -19.34 0.93
C GLY A 222 -11.15 -18.89 1.50
N ARG A 223 -10.76 -17.63 1.25
CA ARG A 223 -9.40 -17.09 1.42
C ARG A 223 -9.37 -15.91 2.39
N SER A 224 -9.94 -16.09 3.57
CA SER A 224 -9.95 -15.04 4.60
C SER A 224 -8.92 -15.32 5.69
N CYS A 225 -7.98 -14.39 5.87
CA CYS A 225 -7.25 -14.25 7.12
C CYS A 225 -7.59 -12.88 7.73
N ARG A 226 -8.19 -12.90 8.92
CA ARG A 226 -8.36 -11.72 9.78
C ARG A 226 -7.09 -11.59 10.62
N SER A 227 -6.27 -10.58 10.33
CA SER A 227 -5.10 -10.29 11.17
C SER A 227 -5.46 -9.21 12.20
N PRO A 228 -5.29 -9.47 13.52
CA PRO A 228 -5.38 -8.43 14.53
C PRO A 228 -4.12 -7.56 14.45
N CYS A 229 -4.17 -6.42 13.78
CA CYS A 229 -3.10 -5.42 13.82
C CYS A 229 -3.24 -4.51 15.06
N ARG A 230 -3.24 -5.11 16.26
CA ARG A 230 -3.41 -4.37 17.53
C ARG A 230 -2.21 -3.50 17.89
N GLU A 231 -1.02 -3.81 17.40
CA GLU A 231 0.19 -3.02 17.67
C GLU A 231 0.95 -2.73 16.37
N ALA A 232 1.37 -1.48 16.16
CA ALA A 232 2.36 -1.20 15.13
C ALA A 232 3.73 -1.65 15.65
N PRO A 233 4.61 -2.24 14.82
CA PRO A 233 5.93 -2.68 15.27
C PRO A 233 6.74 -1.52 15.84
N ARG A 234 7.19 -1.63 17.10
CA ARG A 234 8.21 -0.73 17.65
C ARG A 234 9.56 -1.07 16.99
N ARG A 235 10.20 -0.13 16.30
CA ARG A 235 11.53 -0.38 15.69
C ARG A 235 12.55 -0.63 16.80
N GLY A 236 13.18 -1.81 16.79
CA GLY A 236 14.13 -2.27 17.81
C GLY A 236 13.59 -3.36 18.73
N ASP A 237 12.31 -3.71 18.61
CA ASP A 237 11.69 -4.82 19.31
C ASP A 237 11.57 -6.01 18.35
N ASP A 238 12.08 -7.18 18.76
CA ASP A 238 12.01 -8.43 17.98
C ASP A 238 10.55 -8.87 17.75
N ARG A 239 9.57 -8.21 18.39
CA ARG A 239 8.12 -8.39 18.15
C ARG A 239 7.60 -7.86 16.81
N GLY A 240 8.36 -7.04 16.07
CA GLY A 240 8.06 -6.77 14.67
C GLY A 240 8.13 -8.04 13.80
N SER A 241 8.92 -9.02 14.25
CA SER A 241 8.92 -10.36 13.68
C SER A 241 7.61 -11.10 13.97
N GLU A 242 6.89 -10.90 15.08
CA GLU A 242 5.67 -11.64 15.38
C GLU A 242 4.50 -11.28 14.44
N SER A 243 4.31 -10.00 14.11
CA SER A 243 3.28 -9.59 13.13
C SER A 243 3.62 -10.08 11.72
N LEU A 244 4.91 -10.09 11.38
CA LEU A 244 5.42 -10.57 10.10
C LEU A 244 5.43 -12.10 10.01
N VAL A 245 5.74 -12.80 11.09
CA VAL A 245 5.65 -14.26 11.27
C VAL A 245 4.20 -14.70 11.18
N PHE A 246 3.29 -13.91 11.77
CA PHE A 246 1.85 -14.10 11.62
C PHE A 246 1.47 -13.97 10.14
N LEU A 247 1.76 -12.84 9.47
CA LEU A 247 1.47 -12.65 8.04
C LEU A 247 2.14 -13.72 7.14
N ARG A 248 3.40 -14.11 7.42
CA ARG A 248 4.14 -15.18 6.72
C ARG A 248 3.46 -16.54 6.85
N SER A 249 2.79 -16.82 7.96
CA SER A 249 2.02 -18.06 8.13
C SER A 249 0.78 -18.10 7.23
N PHE A 250 0.37 -16.96 6.65
CA PHE A 250 -0.82 -16.84 5.80
C PHE A 250 -0.52 -16.51 4.32
N ILE A 251 0.70 -16.04 4.00
CA ILE A 251 1.15 -15.66 2.64
C ILE A 251 2.02 -16.74 2.03
#